data_AF-A0A8J8AC45-F1
#
_entry.id   AF-A0A8J8AC45-F1
#
_cell.length_a   1.000
_cell.length_b   1.000
_cell.length_c   1.000
_cell.angle_alpha   90.00
_cell.angle_beta   90.00
_cell.angle_gamma   90.00
#
_symmetry.space_group_name_H-M   'P 1'
#
loop_
_entity.id
_entity.type
_entity.pdbx_description
1 polymer ?
#
loop_
_entity_poly.entity_id
_entity_poly.type
_entity_poly.pdbx_seq_one_letter_code
_entity_poly.pdbx_strand_id
1 'polypeptide(L)'
;MNAKTAALEIMRAAIGSADPYWAVRRSLKVEGNRLVVSGKEFPVRGKVYLLAFGKAACAMSRAVIDVLGERIGEGIIVTKYGYAEDCPKWSNIMVLEAGHPVPDKNSLLSGKLGVELAKKVGNDDILIVLISGGGSALFLLPEEGISLEDKIKTNELLLRSGAKIYEINTVRKHISAVKGGKLAKRVRGTVISLILSDVVGDPLEAIASGPTVKDPTTFEDAFRILKLYGVWEKLPESVKRHIELGLEGKAEETLKEDLPNVHNFIVGSNTLACESALAKAEELGYNALLLTTTLEGEAREIALAIGSVVQEIAKYDRPVPKPAVLIAGGEWTVTIEGKAGLGGPNQEFALSVARKIAGLNAVVLAVDTDGTDGPTDAAGGIVDGKTLGLLGEAGVDVEEVLRKHNAYGALERVGALLKTGPTGTNVNSLVIAVIQGPATPSENTKS
;
A
#
# COMPACT_ATOMS: atom_id res chain seq x y z
N MET A 1 8.05 -28.28 12.55
CA MET A 1 8.83 -27.27 11.80
C MET A 1 9.49 -26.32 12.79
N ASN A 2 10.71 -25.83 12.57
CA ASN A 2 11.31 -24.84 13.48
C ASN A 2 10.64 -23.46 13.33
N ALA A 3 10.69 -22.63 14.38
CA ALA A 3 9.99 -21.33 14.42
C ALA A 3 10.42 -20.36 13.30
N LYS A 4 11.72 -20.32 12.98
CA LYS A 4 12.26 -19.44 11.94
C LYS A 4 11.75 -19.82 10.55
N THR A 5 11.72 -21.11 10.23
CA THR A 5 11.17 -21.63 8.97
C THR A 5 9.68 -21.33 8.87
N ALA A 6 8.91 -21.56 9.93
CA ALA A 6 7.49 -21.21 9.97
C ALA A 6 7.26 -19.70 9.73
N ALA A 7 8.01 -18.83 10.42
CA ALA A 7 7.88 -17.39 10.25
C ALA A 7 8.14 -16.96 8.79
N LEU A 8 9.18 -17.52 8.15
CA LEU A 8 9.52 -17.23 6.76
C LEU A 8 8.49 -17.78 5.77
N GLU A 9 7.88 -18.94 6.02
CA GLU A 9 6.81 -19.48 5.17
C GLU A 9 5.53 -18.64 5.26
N ILE A 10 5.15 -18.23 6.47
CA ILE A 10 4.01 -17.34 6.71
C ILE A 10 4.23 -15.99 6.00
N MET A 11 5.42 -15.41 6.15
CA MET A 11 5.82 -14.18 5.46
C MET A 11 5.73 -14.31 3.94
N ARG A 12 6.24 -15.41 3.36
CA ARG A 12 6.17 -15.63 1.91
C ARG A 12 4.73 -15.74 1.42
N ALA A 13 3.85 -16.39 2.18
CA ALA A 13 2.42 -16.46 1.85
C ALA A 13 1.78 -15.06 1.88
N ALA A 14 2.08 -14.26 2.91
CA ALA A 14 1.61 -12.88 3.03
C ALA A 14 2.03 -12.02 1.82
N ILE A 15 3.33 -11.97 1.52
CA ILE A 15 3.88 -11.19 0.40
C ILE A 15 3.34 -11.71 -0.94
N GLY A 16 3.32 -13.04 -1.13
CA GLY A 16 2.81 -13.66 -2.36
C GLY A 16 1.32 -13.42 -2.59
N SER A 17 0.53 -13.24 -1.53
CA SER A 17 -0.86 -12.83 -1.65
C SER A 17 -1.01 -11.38 -2.15
N ALA A 18 -0.04 -10.52 -1.88
CA ALA A 18 -0.03 -9.14 -2.32
C ALA A 18 0.60 -8.96 -3.72
N ASP A 19 1.09 -10.02 -4.37
CA ASP A 19 1.59 -9.94 -5.74
C ASP A 19 0.52 -9.35 -6.68
N PRO A 20 0.81 -8.26 -7.43
CA PRO A 20 -0.23 -7.54 -8.15
C PRO A 20 -0.85 -8.34 -9.30
N TYR A 21 -0.07 -9.22 -9.94
CA TYR A 21 -0.57 -10.09 -10.99
C TYR A 21 -1.54 -11.13 -10.40
N TRP A 22 -1.12 -11.84 -9.36
CA TRP A 22 -1.93 -12.87 -8.73
C TRP A 22 -3.14 -12.30 -7.99
N ALA A 23 -3.03 -11.12 -7.39
CA ALA A 23 -4.15 -10.38 -6.81
C ALA A 23 -5.27 -10.19 -7.85
N VAL A 24 -4.94 -9.65 -9.02
CA VAL A 24 -5.91 -9.47 -10.11
C VAL A 24 -6.41 -10.82 -10.64
N ARG A 25 -5.53 -11.81 -10.87
CA ARG A 25 -5.94 -13.13 -11.41
C ARG A 25 -6.91 -13.88 -10.50
N ARG A 26 -6.78 -13.75 -9.18
CA ARG A 26 -7.71 -14.37 -8.23
C ARG A 26 -9.06 -13.64 -8.21
N SER A 27 -9.04 -12.32 -8.35
CA SER A 27 -10.24 -11.50 -8.29
C SER A 27 -11.02 -11.43 -9.60
N LEU A 28 -10.40 -11.54 -10.77
CA LEU A 28 -11.04 -11.38 -12.08
C LEU A 28 -11.07 -12.69 -12.88
N LYS A 29 -12.27 -13.11 -13.27
CA LYS A 29 -12.51 -14.28 -14.14
C LYS A 29 -13.47 -13.94 -15.28
N VAL A 30 -13.43 -14.75 -16.34
CA VAL A 30 -14.38 -14.69 -17.45
C VAL A 30 -15.21 -15.96 -17.46
N GLU A 31 -16.53 -15.82 -17.44
CA GLU A 31 -17.48 -16.93 -17.52
C GLU A 31 -18.47 -16.67 -18.66
N GLY A 32 -18.21 -17.30 -19.80
CA GLY A 32 -18.98 -17.09 -21.04
C GLY A 32 -18.90 -15.64 -21.51
N ASN A 33 -19.97 -14.87 -21.28
CA ASN A 33 -20.06 -13.45 -21.62
C ASN A 33 -20.21 -12.54 -20.39
N ARG A 34 -19.69 -12.99 -19.25
CA ARG A 34 -19.69 -12.24 -17.99
C ARG A 34 -18.26 -12.13 -17.45
N LEU A 35 -17.96 -11.00 -16.81
CA LEU A 35 -16.82 -10.88 -15.90
C LEU A 35 -17.31 -11.20 -14.50
N VAL A 36 -16.57 -12.05 -13.79
CA VAL A 36 -16.78 -12.30 -12.36
C VAL A 36 -15.64 -11.63 -11.61
N VAL A 37 -15.97 -10.62 -10.80
CA VAL A 37 -15.01 -9.83 -10.04
C VAL A 37 -15.30 -9.96 -8.55
N SER A 38 -14.41 -10.62 -7.82
CA SER A 38 -14.56 -10.92 -6.38
C SER A 38 -15.95 -11.48 -6.05
N GLY A 39 -16.46 -12.39 -6.89
CA GLY A 39 -17.77 -13.03 -6.75
C GLY A 39 -18.96 -12.26 -7.32
N LYS A 40 -18.78 -11.01 -7.78
CA LYS A 40 -19.84 -10.22 -8.42
C LYS A 40 -19.80 -10.35 -9.93
N GLU A 41 -20.94 -10.57 -10.55
CA GLU A 41 -21.06 -10.77 -12.00
C GLU A 41 -21.38 -9.47 -12.75
N PHE A 42 -20.74 -9.30 -13.91
CA PHE A 42 -20.93 -8.17 -14.81
C PHE A 42 -21.12 -8.66 -16.25
N PRO A 43 -22.28 -8.41 -16.88
CA PRO A 43 -22.49 -8.81 -18.28
C PRO A 43 -21.63 -7.96 -19.21
N VAL A 44 -20.90 -8.60 -20.13
CA VAL A 44 -20.09 -7.93 -21.16
C VAL A 44 -20.92 -7.78 -22.42
N ARG A 45 -21.56 -6.62 -22.62
CA ARG A 45 -22.42 -6.38 -23.79
C ARG A 45 -21.69 -5.65 -24.92
N GLY A 46 -20.75 -4.78 -24.57
CA GLY A 46 -19.92 -4.01 -25.48
C GLY A 46 -18.43 -4.31 -25.34
N LYS A 47 -17.61 -3.29 -25.56
CA LYS A 47 -16.15 -3.35 -25.49
C LYS A 47 -15.66 -3.22 -24.04
N VAL A 48 -14.49 -3.81 -23.77
CA VAL A 48 -13.78 -3.59 -22.51
C VAL A 48 -12.61 -2.64 -22.75
N TYR A 49 -12.54 -1.58 -21.96
CA TYR A 49 -11.45 -0.61 -21.93
C TYR A 49 -10.59 -0.82 -20.68
N LEU A 50 -9.30 -0.53 -20.78
CA LEU A 50 -8.36 -0.68 -19.68
C LEU A 50 -7.64 0.63 -19.35
N LEU A 51 -7.74 1.09 -18.11
CA LEU A 51 -6.95 2.22 -17.62
C LEU A 51 -6.19 1.79 -16.37
N ALA A 52 -4.87 1.64 -16.47
CA ALA A 52 -4.03 1.26 -15.35
C ALA A 52 -3.06 2.38 -14.97
N PHE A 53 -2.95 2.70 -13.69
CA PHE A 53 -1.98 3.67 -13.21
C PHE A 53 -1.45 3.34 -11.80
N GLY A 54 -0.16 3.58 -11.61
CA GLY A 54 0.55 3.27 -10.36
C GLY A 54 1.79 2.41 -10.61
N LYS A 55 2.60 2.19 -9.56
CA LYS A 55 3.85 1.42 -9.64
C LYS A 55 3.63 -0.03 -10.10
N ALA A 56 2.48 -0.63 -9.75
CA ALA A 56 2.12 -2.01 -10.11
C ALA A 56 1.27 -2.10 -11.38
N ALA A 57 1.06 -1.00 -12.11
CA ALA A 57 0.17 -0.96 -13.27
C ALA A 57 0.51 -2.01 -14.32
N CYS A 58 1.80 -2.20 -14.64
CA CYS A 58 2.26 -3.22 -15.59
C CYS A 58 1.85 -4.65 -15.19
N ALA A 59 2.12 -5.05 -13.95
CA ALA A 59 1.83 -6.40 -13.46
C ALA A 59 0.32 -6.66 -13.38
N MET A 60 -0.45 -5.70 -12.87
CA MET A 60 -1.91 -5.79 -12.82
C MET A 60 -2.51 -5.86 -14.23
N SER A 61 -2.02 -5.05 -15.19
CA SER A 61 -2.49 -5.09 -16.57
C SER A 61 -2.18 -6.40 -17.26
N ARG A 62 -1.02 -7.01 -16.99
CA ARG A 62 -0.67 -8.33 -17.53
C ARG A 62 -1.71 -9.38 -17.11
N ALA A 63 -2.13 -9.36 -15.86
CA ALA A 63 -3.19 -10.26 -15.38
C ALA A 63 -4.53 -10.03 -16.10
N VAL A 64 -4.92 -8.78 -16.34
CA VAL A 64 -6.15 -8.48 -17.09
C VAL A 64 -6.05 -8.95 -18.54
N ILE A 65 -4.90 -8.74 -19.20
CA ILE A 65 -4.66 -9.17 -20.58
C ILE A 65 -4.70 -10.69 -20.69
N ASP A 66 -4.07 -11.42 -19.78
CA ASP A 66 -4.09 -12.89 -19.78
C ASP A 66 -5.51 -13.45 -19.61
N VAL A 67 -6.39 -12.71 -18.93
CA VAL A 67 -7.79 -13.09 -18.70
C VAL A 67 -8.71 -12.69 -19.85
N LEU A 68 -8.53 -11.51 -20.44
CA LEU A 68 -9.46 -10.93 -21.41
C LEU A 68 -8.99 -11.02 -22.87
N GLY A 69 -7.68 -11.04 -23.12
CA GLY A 69 -7.08 -11.07 -24.44
C GLY A 69 -7.68 -10.02 -25.39
N GLU A 70 -8.16 -10.49 -26.54
CA GLU A 70 -8.74 -9.67 -27.61
C GLU A 70 -10.04 -8.93 -27.22
N ARG A 71 -10.65 -9.25 -26.07
CA ARG A 71 -11.83 -8.51 -25.57
C ARG A 71 -11.48 -7.08 -25.15
N ILE A 72 -10.20 -6.78 -24.94
CA ILE A 72 -9.71 -5.43 -24.63
C ILE A 72 -9.67 -4.62 -25.94
N GLY A 73 -10.59 -3.66 -26.07
CA GLY A 73 -10.71 -2.81 -27.24
C GLY A 73 -9.63 -1.73 -27.33
N GLU A 74 -9.34 -1.07 -26.21
CA GLU A 74 -8.33 -0.01 -26.10
C GLU A 74 -7.86 0.10 -24.64
N GLY A 75 -6.58 0.36 -24.41
CA GLY A 75 -6.05 0.50 -23.06
C GLY A 75 -4.87 1.46 -22.92
N ILE A 76 -4.70 1.97 -21.70
CA ILE A 76 -3.60 2.85 -21.30
C ILE A 76 -3.01 2.31 -20.00
N ILE A 77 -1.69 2.14 -19.95
CA ILE A 77 -0.92 1.80 -18.76
C ILE A 77 0.02 2.97 -18.44
N VAL A 78 -0.01 3.44 -17.20
CA VAL A 78 0.80 4.55 -16.72
C VAL A 78 1.62 4.10 -15.52
N THR A 79 2.93 4.07 -15.65
CA THR A 79 3.84 3.62 -14.58
C THR A 79 4.99 4.61 -14.37
N LYS A 80 5.86 4.34 -13.40
CA LYS A 80 7.06 5.14 -13.11
C LYS A 80 8.12 4.91 -14.18
N TYR A 81 8.99 5.90 -14.43
CA TYR A 81 10.17 5.72 -15.27
C TYR A 81 11.02 4.49 -14.86
N GLY A 82 11.42 3.71 -15.86
CA GLY A 82 12.18 2.48 -15.72
C GLY A 82 11.33 1.22 -15.47
N TYR A 83 9.99 1.32 -15.48
CA TYR A 83 9.09 0.19 -15.22
C TYR A 83 8.39 -0.30 -16.49
N ALA A 84 8.47 0.44 -17.61
CA ALA A 84 7.80 0.06 -18.85
C ALA A 84 8.38 -1.19 -19.53
N GLU A 85 9.61 -1.62 -19.20
CA GLU A 85 10.17 -2.85 -19.76
C GLU A 85 9.39 -4.09 -19.31
N ASP A 86 8.83 -4.07 -18.10
CA ASP A 86 8.01 -5.14 -17.53
C ASP A 86 6.54 -5.04 -17.94
N CYS A 87 6.16 -4.01 -18.69
CA CYS A 87 4.79 -3.85 -19.16
C CYS A 87 4.46 -4.84 -20.29
N PRO A 88 3.23 -5.36 -20.31
CA PRO A 88 2.78 -6.24 -21.39
C PRO A 88 2.72 -5.47 -22.72
N LYS A 89 3.26 -6.07 -23.79
CA LYS A 89 3.18 -5.53 -25.15
C LYS A 89 1.93 -6.07 -25.83
N TRP A 90 0.95 -5.21 -26.10
CA TRP A 90 -0.31 -5.57 -26.74
C TRP A 90 -0.73 -4.47 -27.72
N SER A 91 -1.24 -4.84 -28.91
CA SER A 91 -1.44 -3.89 -30.02
C SER A 91 -2.35 -2.70 -29.68
N ASN A 92 -3.33 -2.93 -28.80
CA ASN A 92 -4.35 -1.95 -28.45
C ASN A 92 -4.07 -1.26 -27.10
N ILE A 93 -2.85 -1.38 -26.57
CA ILE A 93 -2.46 -0.83 -25.28
C ILE A 93 -1.29 0.15 -25.44
N MET A 94 -1.51 1.37 -24.99
CA MET A 94 -0.48 2.40 -24.87
C MET A 94 0.19 2.31 -23.49
N VAL A 95 1.51 2.30 -23.45
CA VAL A 95 2.30 2.36 -22.20
C VAL A 95 2.97 3.72 -22.10
N LEU A 96 2.82 4.38 -20.95
CA LEU A 96 3.41 5.67 -20.62
C LEU A 96 4.17 5.58 -19.31
N GLU A 97 5.33 6.21 -19.27
CA GLU A 97 6.07 6.44 -18.03
C GLU A 97 5.94 7.90 -17.61
N ALA A 98 5.72 8.14 -16.32
CA ALA A 98 5.47 9.47 -15.78
C ALA A 98 6.22 9.72 -14.46
N GLY A 99 6.27 10.99 -14.06
CA GLY A 99 6.98 11.45 -12.87
C GLY A 99 6.36 10.96 -11.56
N HIS A 100 7.21 10.43 -10.68
CA HIS A 100 6.89 10.09 -9.28
C HIS A 100 8.14 10.24 -8.40
N PRO A 101 8.07 10.89 -7.22
CA PRO A 101 6.86 11.32 -6.52
C PRO A 101 6.29 12.68 -6.99
N VAL A 102 7.06 13.45 -7.75
CA VAL A 102 6.61 14.73 -8.32
C VAL A 102 6.07 14.50 -9.73
N PRO A 103 4.82 14.94 -10.05
CA PRO A 103 4.24 14.76 -11.37
C PRO A 103 4.94 15.62 -12.43
N ASP A 104 4.88 15.19 -13.69
CA ASP A 104 5.52 15.89 -14.82
C ASP A 104 4.57 16.01 -16.04
N LYS A 105 5.14 16.38 -17.19
CA LYS A 105 4.38 16.51 -18.45
C LYS A 105 3.74 15.19 -18.90
N ASN A 106 4.37 14.05 -18.60
CA ASN A 106 3.80 12.75 -18.91
C ASN A 106 2.67 12.40 -17.93
N SER A 107 2.76 12.83 -16.66
CA SER A 107 1.62 12.76 -15.73
C SER A 107 0.41 13.55 -16.23
N LEU A 108 0.64 14.73 -16.81
CA LEU A 108 -0.42 15.54 -17.42
C LEU A 108 -1.00 14.87 -18.67
N LEU A 109 -0.15 14.35 -19.55
CA LEU A 109 -0.57 13.62 -20.75
C LEU A 109 -1.41 12.39 -20.38
N SER A 110 -0.96 11.62 -19.38
CA SER A 110 -1.67 10.44 -18.90
C SER A 110 -3.08 10.79 -18.39
N GLY A 111 -3.21 11.86 -17.61
CA GLY A 111 -4.50 12.37 -17.15
C GLY A 111 -5.44 12.78 -18.29
N LYS A 112 -4.91 13.44 -19.32
CA LYS A 112 -5.69 13.81 -20.53
C LYS A 112 -6.19 12.57 -21.27
N LEU A 113 -5.29 11.65 -21.60
CA LEU A 113 -5.63 10.43 -22.34
C LEU A 113 -6.59 9.53 -21.56
N GLY A 114 -6.43 9.41 -20.23
CA GLY A 114 -7.38 8.66 -19.40
C GLY A 114 -8.78 9.27 -19.37
N VAL A 115 -8.90 10.61 -19.41
CA VAL A 115 -10.21 11.28 -19.54
C VAL A 115 -10.81 11.05 -20.93
N GLU A 116 -10.00 11.08 -21.99
CA GLU A 116 -10.46 10.77 -23.35
C GLU A 116 -10.95 9.32 -23.45
N LEU A 117 -10.19 8.37 -22.89
CA LEU A 117 -10.58 6.96 -22.81
C LEU A 117 -11.90 6.79 -22.04
N ALA A 118 -12.03 7.39 -20.86
CA ALA A 118 -13.24 7.32 -20.04
C ALA A 118 -14.49 7.81 -20.78
N LYS A 119 -14.36 8.89 -21.57
CA LYS A 119 -15.47 9.45 -22.37
C LYS A 119 -15.91 8.54 -23.54
N LYS A 120 -15.06 7.64 -24.01
CA LYS A 120 -15.40 6.67 -25.08
C LYS A 120 -16.28 5.52 -24.58
N VAL A 121 -16.32 5.27 -23.28
CA VAL A 121 -17.01 4.12 -22.67
C VAL A 121 -18.52 4.35 -22.70
N GLY A 122 -19.21 3.68 -23.62
CA GLY A 122 -20.66 3.72 -23.79
C GLY A 122 -21.44 2.88 -22.77
N ASN A 123 -22.77 2.94 -22.81
CA ASN A 123 -23.64 2.30 -21.81
C ASN A 123 -23.47 0.77 -21.69
N ASP A 124 -23.12 0.10 -22.79
CA ASP A 124 -22.90 -1.35 -22.84
C ASP A 124 -21.44 -1.75 -22.61
N ASP A 125 -20.53 -0.77 -22.54
CA ASP A 125 -19.10 -0.98 -22.39
C ASP A 125 -18.69 -1.06 -20.90
N ILE A 126 -17.49 -1.60 -20.67
CA ILE A 126 -16.88 -1.68 -19.35
C ILE A 126 -15.53 -0.96 -19.37
N LEU A 127 -15.26 -0.11 -18.38
CA LEU A 127 -13.94 0.40 -18.07
C LEU A 127 -13.38 -0.34 -16.86
N ILE A 128 -12.31 -1.11 -17.06
CA ILE A 128 -11.51 -1.66 -15.97
C ILE A 128 -10.45 -0.63 -15.59
N VAL A 129 -10.44 -0.22 -14.33
CA VAL A 129 -9.46 0.72 -13.77
C VAL A 129 -8.54 -0.03 -12.81
N LEU A 130 -7.24 -0.04 -13.06
CA LEU A 130 -6.25 -0.69 -12.19
C LEU A 130 -5.48 0.39 -11.43
N ILE A 131 -5.57 0.38 -10.11
CA ILE A 131 -5.02 1.44 -9.26
C ILE A 131 -4.00 0.81 -8.30
N SER A 132 -2.81 1.39 -8.22
CA SER A 132 -1.79 1.05 -7.22
C SER A 132 -1.04 2.28 -6.72
N GLY A 133 -0.14 2.06 -5.76
CA GLY A 133 0.69 3.10 -5.16
C GLY A 133 1.35 4.04 -6.17
N GLY A 134 1.43 5.32 -5.81
CA GLY A 134 1.98 6.39 -6.67
C GLY A 134 1.03 6.95 -7.74
N GLY A 135 -0.17 6.37 -7.91
CA GLY A 135 -1.17 6.85 -8.88
C GLY A 135 -1.54 8.34 -8.75
N SER A 136 -1.42 8.88 -7.53
CA SER A 136 -1.58 10.30 -7.21
C SER A 136 -0.76 11.26 -8.08
N ALA A 137 0.49 10.90 -8.38
CA ALA A 137 1.44 11.69 -9.17
C ALA A 137 1.49 11.21 -10.63
N LEU A 138 1.42 9.89 -10.86
CA LEU A 138 1.49 9.30 -12.20
C LEU A 138 0.28 9.63 -13.07
N PHE A 139 -0.92 9.69 -12.48
CA PHE A 139 -2.18 9.99 -13.17
C PHE A 139 -2.80 11.28 -12.62
N LEU A 140 -2.60 12.38 -13.36
CA LEU A 140 -2.95 13.71 -12.88
C LEU A 140 -3.44 14.61 -14.01
N LEU A 141 -4.57 15.28 -13.77
CA LEU A 141 -5.06 16.34 -14.63
C LEU A 141 -5.50 17.50 -13.72
N PRO A 142 -4.89 18.70 -13.81
CA PRO A 142 -5.44 19.90 -13.17
C PRO A 142 -6.84 20.22 -13.70
N GLU A 143 -7.61 20.99 -12.94
CA GLU A 143 -8.84 21.59 -13.47
C GLU A 143 -8.54 22.63 -14.56
N GLU A 144 -9.53 22.92 -15.40
CA GLU A 144 -9.37 23.89 -16.48
C GLU A 144 -8.92 25.25 -15.94
N GLY A 145 -7.91 25.85 -16.58
CA GLY A 145 -7.29 27.11 -16.15
C GLY A 145 -6.17 26.96 -15.11
N ILE A 146 -5.94 25.78 -14.53
CA ILE A 146 -4.82 25.52 -13.62
C ILE A 146 -3.66 24.87 -14.38
N SER A 147 -2.45 25.44 -14.28
CA SER A 147 -1.25 24.84 -14.88
C SER A 147 -0.73 23.65 -14.07
N LEU A 148 0.14 22.83 -14.67
CA LEU A 148 0.82 21.74 -13.95
C LEU A 148 1.71 22.32 -12.84
N GLU A 149 2.42 23.41 -13.15
CA GLU A 149 3.33 24.13 -12.27
C GLU A 149 2.57 24.69 -11.05
N ASP A 150 1.40 25.29 -11.26
CA ASP A 150 0.58 25.82 -10.17
C ASP A 150 0.07 24.71 -9.24
N LYS A 151 -0.28 23.56 -9.81
CA LYS A 151 -0.71 22.39 -9.04
C LYS A 151 0.43 21.80 -8.21
N ILE A 152 1.64 21.70 -8.78
CA ILE A 152 2.85 21.26 -8.06
C ILE A 152 3.15 22.24 -6.92
N LYS A 153 3.19 23.55 -7.22
CA LYS A 153 3.47 24.59 -6.22
C LYS A 153 2.45 24.59 -5.08
N THR A 154 1.16 24.39 -5.37
CA THR A 154 0.11 24.28 -4.36
C THR A 154 0.35 23.09 -3.43
N ASN A 155 0.72 21.94 -3.99
CA ASN A 155 1.05 20.75 -3.21
C ASN A 155 2.29 20.96 -2.32
N GLU A 156 3.33 21.60 -2.85
CA GLU A 156 4.54 21.94 -2.07
C GLU A 156 4.22 22.88 -0.89
N LEU A 157 3.37 23.89 -1.10
CA LEU A 157 2.96 24.81 -0.05
C LEU A 157 2.22 24.09 1.09
N LEU A 158 1.33 23.15 0.74
CA LEU A 158 0.58 22.32 1.69
C LEU A 158 1.49 21.36 2.48
N LEU A 159 2.43 20.71 1.80
CA LEU A 159 3.41 19.83 2.47
C LEU A 159 4.28 20.62 3.45
N ARG A 160 4.75 21.80 3.05
CA ARG A 160 5.58 22.67 3.90
C ARG A 160 4.81 23.29 5.07
N SER A 161 3.49 23.38 5.00
CA SER A 161 2.68 23.93 6.09
C SER A 161 2.41 22.92 7.21
N GLY A 162 2.83 21.66 7.06
CA GLY A 162 2.52 20.60 8.02
C GLY A 162 1.06 20.16 8.00
N ALA A 163 0.35 20.39 6.88
CA ALA A 163 -1.04 19.96 6.75
C ALA A 163 -1.14 18.43 6.79
N LYS A 164 -2.21 17.92 7.42
CA LYS A 164 -2.41 16.47 7.51
C LYS A 164 -2.73 15.89 6.14
N ILE A 165 -2.35 14.64 5.89
CA ILE A 165 -2.47 14.03 4.57
C ILE A 165 -3.91 14.04 4.02
N TYR A 166 -4.92 13.83 4.88
CA TYR A 166 -6.32 13.89 4.46
C TYR A 166 -6.74 15.30 4.04
N GLU A 167 -6.22 16.35 4.69
CA GLU A 167 -6.50 17.76 4.38
C GLU A 167 -5.81 18.18 3.07
N ILE A 168 -4.57 17.73 2.87
CA ILE A 168 -3.86 17.89 1.60
C ILE A 168 -4.66 17.23 0.47
N ASN A 169 -5.17 16.01 0.71
CA ASN A 169 -5.98 15.30 -0.27
C ASN A 169 -7.31 16.00 -0.56
N THR A 170 -7.96 16.60 0.44
CA THR A 170 -9.14 17.47 0.22
C THR A 170 -8.82 18.55 -0.80
N VAL A 171 -7.79 19.38 -0.57
CA VAL A 171 -7.43 20.45 -1.53
C VAL A 171 -7.07 19.86 -2.90
N ARG A 172 -6.26 18.80 -2.95
CA ARG A 172 -5.81 18.17 -4.20
C ARG A 172 -6.95 17.63 -5.05
N LYS A 173 -8.03 17.10 -4.46
CA LYS A 173 -9.21 16.61 -5.19
C LYS A 173 -9.96 17.78 -5.85
N HIS A 174 -10.10 18.90 -5.15
CA HIS A 174 -10.83 20.09 -5.62
C HIS A 174 -10.11 20.87 -6.73
N ILE A 175 -8.83 20.62 -6.97
CA ILE A 175 -8.05 21.23 -8.06
C ILE A 175 -7.68 20.20 -9.15
N SER A 176 -8.46 19.12 -9.27
CA SER A 176 -8.15 18.00 -10.13
C SER A 176 -9.34 17.49 -10.94
N ALA A 177 -9.20 17.44 -12.25
CA ALA A 177 -10.24 16.97 -13.16
C ALA A 177 -10.46 15.44 -13.13
N VAL A 178 -9.62 14.67 -12.44
CA VAL A 178 -9.70 13.19 -12.38
C VAL A 178 -9.85 12.62 -10.97
N LYS A 179 -9.56 13.37 -9.91
CA LYS A 179 -9.56 12.89 -8.52
C LYS A 179 -10.92 13.15 -7.87
N GLY A 180 -11.19 12.58 -6.70
CA GLY A 180 -12.48 12.77 -6.00
C GLY A 180 -13.68 12.31 -6.84
N GLY A 181 -13.58 11.12 -7.43
CA GLY A 181 -14.63 10.51 -8.25
C GLY A 181 -14.84 11.14 -9.63
N LYS A 182 -14.10 12.21 -9.97
CA LYS A 182 -14.27 12.93 -11.24
C LYS A 182 -13.95 12.07 -12.47
N LEU A 183 -13.06 11.08 -12.37
CA LEU A 183 -12.88 10.11 -13.46
C LEU A 183 -14.14 9.26 -13.68
N ALA A 184 -14.72 8.71 -12.61
CA ALA A 184 -15.92 7.89 -12.69
C ALA A 184 -17.13 8.66 -13.28
N LYS A 185 -17.28 9.95 -12.95
CA LYS A 185 -18.34 10.82 -13.52
C LYS A 185 -18.30 10.95 -15.04
N ARG A 186 -17.17 10.64 -15.68
CA ARG A 186 -16.98 10.75 -17.15
C ARG A 186 -17.38 9.48 -17.90
N VAL A 187 -17.70 8.40 -17.20
CA VAL A 187 -18.01 7.09 -17.78
C VAL A 187 -19.52 6.88 -17.82
N ARG A 188 -20.06 6.49 -18.98
CA ARG A 188 -21.49 6.14 -19.13
C ARG A 188 -21.77 4.66 -18.85
N GLY A 189 -20.83 3.79 -19.24
CA GLY A 189 -20.88 2.35 -19.01
C GLY A 189 -20.55 1.93 -17.58
N THR A 190 -20.09 0.69 -17.41
CA THR A 190 -19.72 0.15 -16.10
C THR A 190 -18.26 0.46 -15.78
N VAL A 191 -17.96 0.93 -14.57
CA VAL A 191 -16.59 1.09 -14.05
C VAL A 191 -16.31 -0.02 -13.05
N ILE A 192 -15.23 -0.76 -13.27
CA ILE A 192 -14.73 -1.79 -12.37
C ILE A 192 -13.29 -1.43 -11.98
N SER A 193 -13.10 -0.96 -10.76
CA SER A 193 -11.76 -0.64 -10.24
C SER A 193 -11.21 -1.82 -9.45
N LEU A 194 -10.01 -2.28 -9.80
CA LEU A 194 -9.22 -3.23 -9.02
C LEU A 194 -8.06 -2.47 -8.38
N ILE A 195 -7.99 -2.50 -7.06
CA ILE A 195 -7.15 -1.59 -6.27
C ILE A 195 -6.16 -2.40 -5.45
N LEU A 196 -4.88 -2.09 -5.60
CA LEU A 196 -3.81 -2.51 -4.71
C LEU A 196 -3.51 -1.35 -3.75
N SER A 197 -3.84 -1.54 -2.47
CA SER A 197 -3.76 -0.50 -1.44
C SER A 197 -2.38 -0.51 -0.75
N ASP A 198 -1.71 0.63 -0.80
CA ASP A 198 -0.48 0.96 -0.04
C ASP A 198 -0.76 1.96 1.10
N VAL A 199 -2.03 2.09 1.51
CA VAL A 199 -2.49 3.04 2.54
C VAL A 199 -3.10 2.26 3.69
N VAL A 200 -2.57 2.48 4.90
CA VAL A 200 -3.06 1.87 6.14
C VAL A 200 -4.57 2.12 6.32
N GLY A 201 -5.29 1.06 6.68
CA GLY A 201 -6.75 1.08 6.86
C GLY A 201 -7.56 1.02 5.55
N ASP A 202 -6.89 0.95 4.40
CA ASP A 202 -7.50 0.85 3.07
C ASP A 202 -8.58 1.90 2.73
N PRO A 203 -8.45 3.19 3.11
CA PRO A 203 -9.44 4.20 2.77
C PRO A 203 -9.39 4.51 1.26
N LEU A 204 -10.37 4.00 0.51
CA LEU A 204 -10.47 4.15 -0.94
C LEU A 204 -10.32 5.61 -1.43
N GLU A 205 -10.82 6.57 -0.65
CA GLU A 205 -10.76 7.99 -0.95
C GLU A 205 -9.35 8.61 -0.90
N ALA A 206 -8.43 7.95 -0.18
CA ALA A 206 -7.03 8.35 -0.10
C ALA A 206 -6.18 7.69 -1.20
N ILE A 207 -6.48 6.44 -1.56
CA ILE A 207 -5.73 5.67 -2.57
C ILE A 207 -5.83 6.39 -3.93
N ALA A 208 -4.68 6.83 -4.44
CA ALA A 208 -4.58 7.68 -5.63
C ALA A 208 -5.50 8.94 -5.62
N SER A 209 -5.89 9.41 -4.43
CA SER A 209 -6.90 10.46 -4.22
C SER A 209 -8.29 10.12 -4.78
N GLY A 210 -8.65 8.84 -4.80
CA GLY A 210 -9.99 8.35 -5.04
C GLY A 210 -10.62 8.77 -6.37
N PRO A 211 -10.04 8.48 -7.54
CA PRO A 211 -10.58 8.90 -8.83
C PRO A 211 -11.93 8.27 -9.19
N THR A 212 -12.27 7.13 -8.57
CA THR A 212 -13.47 6.32 -8.84
C THR A 212 -14.38 6.15 -7.63
N VAL A 213 -14.20 6.97 -6.59
CA VAL A 213 -14.99 6.92 -5.35
C VAL A 213 -15.54 8.30 -5.01
N LYS A 214 -16.63 8.32 -4.26
CA LYS A 214 -17.18 9.56 -3.71
C LYS A 214 -16.16 10.25 -2.80
N ASP A 215 -16.28 11.56 -2.72
CA ASP A 215 -15.50 12.44 -1.90
C ASP A 215 -16.46 13.33 -1.10
N PRO A 216 -16.57 13.12 0.23
CA PRO A 216 -17.51 13.88 1.04
C PRO A 216 -17.09 15.33 1.25
N THR A 217 -15.82 15.66 0.99
CA THR A 217 -15.26 16.99 1.24
C THR A 217 -15.69 17.99 0.16
N THR A 218 -15.71 19.26 0.50
CA THR A 218 -16.26 20.34 -0.35
C THR A 218 -15.24 21.41 -0.72
N PHE A 219 -15.57 22.27 -1.69
CA PHE A 219 -14.81 23.49 -1.94
C PHE A 219 -14.67 24.38 -0.68
N GLU A 220 -15.68 24.40 0.19
CA GLU A 220 -15.62 25.11 1.46
C GLU A 220 -14.59 24.50 2.41
N ASP A 221 -14.51 23.17 2.49
CA ASP A 221 -13.46 22.48 3.26
C ASP A 221 -12.07 22.79 2.71
N ALA A 222 -11.90 22.72 1.38
CA ALA A 222 -10.64 23.03 0.73
C ALA A 222 -10.20 24.48 1.03
N PHE A 223 -11.11 25.45 0.93
CA PHE A 223 -10.84 26.85 1.26
C PHE A 223 -10.47 27.03 2.74
N ARG A 224 -11.22 26.40 3.64
CA ARG A 224 -10.96 26.44 5.09
C ARG A 224 -9.58 25.89 5.44
N ILE A 225 -9.18 24.77 4.85
CA ILE A 225 -7.85 24.17 5.03
C ILE A 225 -6.76 25.14 4.55
N LEU A 226 -6.94 25.71 3.35
CA LEU A 226 -5.98 26.65 2.78
C LEU A 226 -5.80 27.90 3.66
N LYS A 227 -6.87 28.39 4.30
CA LYS A 227 -6.80 29.49 5.28
C LYS A 227 -6.19 29.06 6.61
N LEU A 228 -6.59 27.91 7.16
CA LEU A 228 -6.09 27.35 8.42
C LEU A 228 -4.57 27.27 8.45
N TYR A 229 -3.97 26.80 7.36
CA TYR A 229 -2.52 26.65 7.23
C TYR A 229 -1.80 27.90 6.71
N GLY A 230 -2.49 29.02 6.53
CA GLY A 230 -1.90 30.27 6.02
C GLY A 230 -1.32 30.13 4.60
N VAL A 231 -1.86 29.18 3.82
CA VAL A 231 -1.43 28.88 2.45
C VAL A 231 -2.19 29.71 1.43
N TRP A 232 -3.46 30.05 1.70
CA TRP A 232 -4.35 30.73 0.76
C TRP A 232 -3.68 31.92 0.06
N GLU A 233 -3.12 32.87 0.80
CA GLU A 233 -2.53 34.08 0.20
C GLU A 233 -1.31 33.78 -0.70
N LYS A 234 -0.62 32.66 -0.48
CA LYS A 234 0.59 32.23 -1.20
C LYS A 234 0.27 31.40 -2.44
N LEU A 235 -0.99 31.01 -2.64
CA LEU A 235 -1.41 30.19 -3.77
C LEU A 235 -1.23 30.93 -5.10
N PRO A 236 -0.98 30.19 -6.19
CA PRO A 236 -1.13 30.72 -7.54
C PRO A 236 -2.55 31.25 -7.80
N GLU A 237 -2.64 32.30 -8.63
CA GLU A 237 -3.91 32.98 -8.93
C GLU A 237 -4.92 32.06 -9.62
N SER A 238 -4.44 31.18 -10.51
CA SER A 238 -5.26 30.16 -11.18
C SER A 238 -5.98 29.24 -10.19
N VAL A 239 -5.32 28.87 -9.11
CA VAL A 239 -5.85 27.99 -8.07
C VAL A 239 -6.83 28.73 -7.17
N LYS A 240 -6.51 29.97 -6.75
CA LYS A 240 -7.43 30.82 -5.98
C LYS A 240 -8.74 31.00 -6.74
N ARG A 241 -8.65 31.44 -8.00
CA ARG A 241 -9.80 31.64 -8.87
C ARG A 241 -10.64 30.38 -9.02
N HIS A 242 -10.03 29.21 -9.17
CA HIS A 242 -10.78 27.96 -9.29
C HIS A 242 -11.55 27.62 -8.00
N ILE A 243 -10.93 27.78 -6.83
CA ILE A 243 -11.61 27.55 -5.55
C ILE A 243 -12.75 28.56 -5.34
N GLU A 244 -12.53 29.84 -5.67
CA GLU A 244 -13.57 30.88 -5.60
C GLU A 244 -14.75 30.55 -6.52
N LEU A 245 -14.51 30.11 -7.75
CA LEU A 245 -15.56 29.63 -8.65
C LEU A 245 -16.32 28.44 -8.05
N GLY A 246 -15.63 27.54 -7.34
CA GLY A 246 -16.25 26.45 -6.61
C GLY A 246 -17.17 26.92 -5.48
N LEU A 247 -16.73 27.89 -4.68
CA LEU A 247 -17.53 28.51 -3.61
C LEU A 247 -18.76 29.25 -4.15
N GLU A 248 -18.65 29.83 -5.35
CA GLU A 248 -19.77 30.47 -6.06
C GLU A 248 -20.71 29.48 -6.75
N GLY A 249 -20.43 28.17 -6.70
CA GLY A 249 -21.21 27.13 -7.39
C GLY A 249 -21.04 27.13 -8.92
N LYS A 250 -19.99 27.79 -9.44
CA LYS A 250 -19.67 27.89 -10.87
C LYS A 250 -18.68 26.82 -11.34
N ALA A 251 -17.99 26.15 -10.42
CA ALA A 251 -17.21 24.95 -10.71
C ALA A 251 -17.91 23.72 -10.14
N GLU A 252 -17.86 22.61 -10.87
CA GLU A 252 -18.50 21.37 -10.44
C GLU A 252 -17.75 20.72 -9.27
N GLU A 253 -18.52 20.33 -8.25
CA GLU A 253 -18.02 19.64 -7.07
C GLU A 253 -17.50 18.22 -7.42
N THR A 254 -16.62 17.68 -6.56
CA THR A 254 -16.21 16.27 -6.57
C THR A 254 -17.43 15.36 -6.39
N LEU A 255 -17.31 14.07 -6.72
CA LEU A 255 -18.44 13.14 -6.66
C LEU A 255 -18.95 13.01 -5.22
N LYS A 256 -20.22 13.36 -4.96
CA LYS A 256 -20.81 13.29 -3.61
C LYS A 256 -21.59 12.00 -3.36
N GLU A 257 -22.26 11.51 -4.39
CA GLU A 257 -23.16 10.35 -4.32
C GLU A 257 -22.49 9.07 -4.86
N ASP A 258 -22.97 7.92 -4.40
CA ASP A 258 -22.60 6.64 -5.00
C ASP A 258 -23.19 6.52 -6.41
N LEU A 259 -22.39 6.05 -7.35
CA LEU A 259 -22.81 5.81 -8.74
C LEU A 259 -23.12 4.31 -8.92
N PRO A 260 -24.35 3.92 -9.30
CA PRO A 260 -24.73 2.51 -9.42
C PRO A 260 -23.90 1.70 -10.42
N ASN A 261 -23.30 2.36 -11.42
CA ASN A 261 -22.46 1.76 -12.45
C ASN A 261 -20.97 1.69 -12.05
N VAL A 262 -20.59 2.12 -10.84
CA VAL A 262 -19.21 2.15 -10.37
C VAL A 262 -18.99 1.15 -9.26
N HIS A 263 -17.96 0.33 -9.42
CA HIS A 263 -17.64 -0.75 -8.48
C HIS A 263 -16.14 -0.72 -8.18
N ASN A 264 -15.79 -0.68 -6.90
CA ASN A 264 -14.41 -0.62 -6.45
C ASN A 264 -14.11 -1.85 -5.61
N PHE A 265 -13.03 -2.56 -5.94
CA PHE A 265 -12.60 -3.78 -5.27
C PHE A 265 -11.15 -3.63 -4.85
N ILE A 266 -10.87 -3.77 -3.56
CA ILE A 266 -9.52 -3.96 -3.05
C ILE A 266 -9.15 -5.41 -3.35
N VAL A 267 -8.13 -5.62 -4.17
CA VAL A 267 -7.67 -6.96 -4.60
C VAL A 267 -6.36 -7.36 -3.93
N GLY A 268 -5.63 -6.39 -3.37
CA GLY A 268 -4.51 -6.61 -2.47
C GLY A 268 -4.35 -5.42 -1.53
N SER A 269 -4.04 -5.72 -0.27
CA SER A 269 -3.79 -4.73 0.77
C SER A 269 -3.05 -5.37 1.95
N ASN A 270 -2.66 -4.56 2.94
CA ASN A 270 -2.04 -5.04 4.16
C ASN A 270 -2.96 -6.01 4.91
N THR A 271 -4.26 -5.70 4.94
CA THR A 271 -5.29 -6.55 5.54
C THR A 271 -5.32 -7.93 4.88
N LEU A 272 -5.39 -7.98 3.55
CA LEU A 272 -5.40 -9.25 2.82
C LEU A 272 -4.08 -10.04 2.99
N ALA A 273 -2.95 -9.35 3.07
CA ALA A 273 -1.66 -9.99 3.36
C ALA A 273 -1.61 -10.59 4.77
N CYS A 274 -2.13 -9.88 5.77
CA CYS A 274 -2.28 -10.37 7.13
C CYS A 274 -3.22 -11.57 7.24
N GLU A 275 -4.37 -11.54 6.55
CA GLU A 275 -5.30 -12.67 6.48
C GLU A 275 -4.66 -13.89 5.82
N SER A 276 -3.87 -13.69 4.76
CA SER A 276 -3.10 -14.77 4.14
C SER A 276 -2.01 -15.33 5.06
N ALA A 277 -1.37 -14.48 5.87
CA ALA A 277 -0.45 -14.90 6.91
C ALA A 277 -1.16 -15.74 7.98
N LEU A 278 -2.35 -15.31 8.40
CA LEU A 278 -3.17 -15.99 9.40
C LEU A 278 -3.55 -17.40 8.92
N ALA A 279 -4.11 -17.50 7.71
CA ALA A 279 -4.47 -18.77 7.09
C ALA A 279 -3.25 -19.71 6.95
N LYS A 280 -2.08 -19.17 6.57
CA LYS A 280 -0.87 -19.98 6.46
C LYS A 280 -0.38 -20.48 7.83
N ALA A 281 -0.49 -19.67 8.87
CA ALA A 281 -0.12 -20.08 10.22
C ALA A 281 -1.01 -21.23 10.72
N GLU A 282 -2.32 -21.15 10.48
CA GLU A 282 -3.28 -22.21 10.80
C GLU A 282 -3.00 -23.50 10.02
N GLU A 283 -2.71 -23.40 8.72
CA GLU A 283 -2.31 -24.53 7.88
C GLU A 283 -1.06 -25.24 8.42
N LEU A 284 -0.12 -24.49 8.98
CA LEU A 284 1.10 -25.00 9.61
C LEU A 284 0.87 -25.57 11.03
N GLY A 285 -0.37 -25.53 11.54
CA GLY A 285 -0.74 -26.11 12.84
C GLY A 285 -0.55 -25.18 14.04
N TYR A 286 -0.45 -23.86 13.83
CA TYR A 286 -0.35 -22.89 14.92
C TYR A 286 -1.73 -22.31 15.27
N ASN A 287 -1.92 -21.98 16.54
CA ASN A 287 -3.00 -21.09 16.94
C ASN A 287 -2.62 -19.65 16.53
N ALA A 288 -3.36 -19.06 15.61
CA ALA A 288 -2.99 -17.78 15.02
C ALA A 288 -3.89 -16.64 15.51
N LEU A 289 -3.30 -15.47 15.76
CA LEU A 289 -4.00 -14.26 16.18
C LEU A 289 -3.58 -13.08 15.28
N LEU A 290 -4.52 -12.54 14.52
CA LEU A 290 -4.37 -11.24 13.86
C LEU A 290 -4.71 -10.14 14.87
N LEU A 291 -3.68 -9.43 15.34
CA LEU A 291 -3.82 -8.39 16.35
C LEU A 291 -4.41 -7.10 15.79
N THR A 292 -3.89 -6.64 14.65
CA THR A 292 -4.33 -5.42 13.96
C THR A 292 -3.75 -5.36 12.55
N THR A 293 -4.39 -4.61 11.65
CA THR A 293 -3.91 -4.25 10.31
C THR A 293 -3.69 -2.74 10.16
N THR A 294 -3.72 -2.02 11.29
CA THR A 294 -3.59 -0.56 11.36
C THR A 294 -2.54 -0.15 12.40
N LEU A 295 -1.47 -0.93 12.54
CA LEU A 295 -0.38 -0.61 13.45
C LEU A 295 0.38 0.61 12.93
N GLU A 296 0.33 1.71 13.67
CA GLU A 296 1.08 2.94 13.39
C GLU A 296 1.80 3.41 14.65
N GLY A 297 2.91 4.13 14.49
CA GLY A 297 3.66 4.72 15.60
C GLY A 297 5.16 4.76 15.35
N GLU A 298 5.90 5.07 16.42
CA GLU A 298 7.37 5.05 16.42
C GLU A 298 7.86 3.60 16.54
N ALA A 299 8.67 3.15 15.58
CA ALA A 299 9.10 1.77 15.39
C ALA A 299 9.58 1.08 16.67
N ARG A 300 10.49 1.74 17.40
CA ARG A 300 11.08 1.20 18.62
C ARG A 300 10.07 1.07 19.77
N GLU A 301 9.05 1.94 19.83
CA GLU A 301 8.06 1.96 20.91
C GLU A 301 7.00 0.89 20.70
N ILE A 302 6.45 0.80 19.49
CA ILE A 302 5.45 -0.21 19.15
C ILE A 302 6.03 -1.62 19.25
N ALA A 303 7.33 -1.80 18.97
CA ALA A 303 8.04 -3.06 19.13
C ALA A 303 8.07 -3.53 20.59
N LEU A 304 8.18 -2.62 21.56
CA LEU A 304 8.14 -2.96 22.98
C LEU A 304 6.73 -3.40 23.41
N ALA A 305 5.69 -2.75 22.88
CA ALA A 305 4.31 -3.15 23.11
C ALA A 305 4.03 -4.54 22.54
N ILE A 306 4.34 -4.79 21.26
CA ILE A 306 4.20 -6.11 20.63
C ILE A 306 5.05 -7.17 21.37
N GLY A 307 6.28 -6.84 21.74
CA GLY A 307 7.15 -7.73 22.52
C GLY A 307 6.54 -8.13 23.86
N SER A 308 5.79 -7.25 24.53
CA SER A 308 5.09 -7.60 25.77
C SER A 308 3.94 -8.60 25.55
N VAL A 309 3.23 -8.53 24.43
CA VAL A 309 2.22 -9.53 24.05
C VAL A 309 2.90 -10.88 23.75
N VAL A 310 4.04 -10.89 23.06
CA VAL A 310 4.83 -12.12 22.84
C VAL A 310 5.27 -12.74 24.16
N GLN A 311 5.72 -11.93 25.13
CA GLN A 311 6.05 -12.39 26.48
C GLN A 311 4.85 -13.01 27.19
N GLU A 312 3.68 -12.40 27.06
CA GLU A 312 2.43 -12.87 27.67
C GLU A 312 2.04 -14.26 27.12
N ILE A 313 2.09 -14.44 25.80
CA ILE A 313 1.84 -15.73 25.14
C ILE A 313 2.87 -16.77 25.58
N ALA A 314 4.15 -16.41 25.57
CA ALA A 314 5.25 -17.30 25.92
C ALA A 314 5.15 -17.82 27.37
N LYS A 315 4.77 -16.96 28.31
CA LYS A 315 4.73 -17.28 29.75
C LYS A 315 3.39 -17.83 30.22
N TYR A 316 2.28 -17.39 29.63
CA TYR A 316 0.95 -17.60 30.18
C TYR A 316 -0.09 -18.16 29.20
N ASP A 317 0.30 -18.49 27.96
CA ASP A 317 -0.59 -19.09 26.95
C ASP A 317 -1.85 -18.27 26.65
N ARG A 318 -1.72 -16.93 26.76
CA ARG A 318 -2.79 -15.97 26.45
C ARG A 318 -2.23 -14.74 25.75
N PRO A 319 -3.03 -14.03 24.92
CA PRO A 319 -4.44 -14.28 24.59
C PRO A 319 -4.66 -15.49 23.66
N VAL A 320 -3.60 -16.14 23.19
CA VAL A 320 -3.64 -17.33 22.34
C VAL A 320 -2.71 -18.40 22.91
N PRO A 321 -3.12 -19.69 22.96
CA PRO A 321 -2.29 -20.76 23.51
C PRO A 321 -1.17 -21.17 22.56
N LYS A 322 -0.01 -21.56 23.08
CA LYS A 322 1.09 -22.11 22.28
C LYS A 322 0.73 -23.51 21.71
N PRO A 323 1.28 -23.93 20.55
CA PRO A 323 2.14 -23.15 19.66
C PRO A 323 1.34 -22.04 18.96
N ALA A 324 1.85 -20.82 19.02
CA ALA A 324 1.10 -19.62 18.65
C ALA A 324 1.81 -18.79 17.58
N VAL A 325 1.02 -18.09 16.76
CA VAL A 325 1.49 -17.06 15.84
C VAL A 325 0.71 -15.77 16.10
N LEU A 326 1.42 -14.67 16.33
CA LEU A 326 0.85 -13.33 16.40
C LEU A 326 1.21 -12.59 15.11
N ILE A 327 0.21 -12.00 14.46
CA ILE A 327 0.36 -11.21 13.23
C ILE A 327 -0.13 -9.80 13.51
N ALA A 328 0.63 -8.81 13.09
CA ALA A 328 0.19 -7.42 13.01
C ALA A 328 0.66 -6.81 11.70
N GLY A 329 -0.11 -5.90 11.13
CA GLY A 329 0.24 -5.16 9.94
C GLY A 329 -0.09 -3.69 10.09
N GLY A 330 0.54 -2.86 9.25
CA GLY A 330 0.39 -1.41 9.25
C GLY A 330 1.62 -0.74 8.66
N GLU A 331 1.86 0.50 9.04
CA GLU A 331 3.00 1.31 8.61
C GLU A 331 3.50 2.10 9.82
N TRP A 332 4.76 1.92 10.18
CA TRP A 332 5.36 2.66 11.29
C TRP A 332 6.61 3.38 10.83
N THR A 333 7.04 4.34 11.65
CA THR A 333 8.06 5.31 11.24
C THR A 333 9.19 5.39 12.24
N VAL A 334 10.29 5.99 11.79
CA VAL A 334 11.44 6.34 12.62
C VAL A 334 11.60 7.84 12.57
N THR A 335 11.55 8.49 13.73
CA THR A 335 11.76 9.93 13.84
C THR A 335 13.27 10.23 13.89
N ILE A 336 13.80 10.85 12.84
CA ILE A 336 15.22 11.20 12.73
C ILE A 336 15.44 12.67 13.08
N GLU A 337 16.13 12.92 14.19
CA GLU A 337 16.57 14.26 14.61
C GLU A 337 18.08 14.42 14.32
N GLY A 338 18.40 14.93 13.13
CA GLY A 338 19.78 15.20 12.72
C GLY A 338 20.47 14.04 12.00
N LYS A 339 21.73 13.74 12.37
CA LYS A 339 22.50 12.68 11.70
C LYS A 339 22.03 11.30 12.18
N ALA A 340 21.57 10.48 11.25
CA ALA A 340 21.24 9.07 11.46
C ALA A 340 22.30 8.14 10.87
N GLY A 341 22.41 6.94 11.44
CA GLY A 341 23.09 5.79 10.84
C GLY A 341 22.28 5.15 9.72
N LEU A 342 22.56 3.88 9.45
CA LEU A 342 21.87 3.09 8.43
C LEU A 342 20.83 2.17 9.09
N GLY A 343 19.60 2.15 8.57
CA GLY A 343 18.51 1.31 9.07
C GLY A 343 17.16 1.74 8.51
N GLY A 344 16.10 1.11 8.99
CA GLY A 344 14.72 1.43 8.65
C GLY A 344 13.74 1.05 9.76
N PRO A 345 12.45 1.42 9.61
CA PRO A 345 11.43 1.15 10.62
C PRO A 345 11.30 -0.33 11.01
N ASN A 346 11.33 -1.27 10.07
CA ASN A 346 11.23 -2.70 10.37
C ASN A 346 12.49 -3.24 11.07
N GLN A 347 13.66 -2.73 10.71
CA GLN A 347 14.93 -3.06 11.37
C GLN A 347 14.97 -2.52 12.81
N GLU A 348 14.55 -1.28 13.06
CA GLU A 348 14.46 -0.75 14.43
C GLU A 348 13.43 -1.49 15.27
N PHE A 349 12.30 -1.88 14.67
CA PHE A 349 11.32 -2.73 15.33
C PHE A 349 11.96 -4.05 15.77
N ALA A 350 12.63 -4.75 14.85
CA ALA A 350 13.28 -6.04 15.11
C ALA A 350 14.36 -5.94 16.20
N LEU A 351 15.20 -4.90 16.14
CA LEU A 351 16.22 -4.66 17.14
C LEU A 351 15.62 -4.33 18.52
N SER A 352 14.57 -3.52 18.56
CA SER A 352 13.88 -3.14 19.80
C SER A 352 13.18 -4.34 20.46
N VAL A 353 12.46 -5.16 19.69
CA VAL A 353 11.69 -6.31 20.21
C VAL A 353 12.61 -7.43 20.73
N ALA A 354 13.84 -7.54 20.20
CA ALA A 354 14.83 -8.51 20.68
C ALA A 354 15.06 -8.43 22.20
N ARG A 355 14.97 -7.22 22.79
CA ARG A 355 15.06 -6.99 24.25
C ARG A 355 13.92 -7.67 25.03
N LYS A 356 12.71 -7.70 24.46
CA LYS A 356 11.52 -8.29 25.11
C LYS A 356 11.48 -9.80 24.97
N ILE A 357 12.02 -10.36 23.89
CA ILE A 357 11.95 -11.80 23.62
C ILE A 357 13.18 -12.59 24.07
N ALA A 358 14.18 -11.93 24.66
CA ALA A 358 15.39 -12.57 25.13
C ALA A 358 15.10 -13.78 26.06
N GLY A 359 15.73 -14.91 25.76
CA GLY A 359 15.56 -16.18 26.47
C GLY A 359 14.26 -16.93 26.16
N LEU A 360 13.34 -16.39 25.34
CA LEU A 360 12.10 -17.07 24.97
C LEU A 360 12.29 -17.99 23.76
N ASN A 361 11.49 -19.05 23.68
CA ASN A 361 11.37 -19.90 22.49
C ASN A 361 10.44 -19.24 21.45
N ALA A 362 10.86 -18.07 20.97
CA ALA A 362 10.11 -17.25 20.02
C ALA A 362 11.02 -16.67 18.93
N VAL A 363 10.43 -16.47 17.75
CA VAL A 363 11.04 -15.75 16.62
C VAL A 363 10.09 -14.62 16.25
N VAL A 364 10.61 -13.41 16.06
CA VAL A 364 9.85 -12.26 15.56
C VAL A 364 10.52 -11.75 14.30
N LEU A 365 9.76 -11.57 13.24
CA LEU A 365 10.19 -10.81 12.08
C LEU A 365 9.30 -9.58 11.88
N ALA A 366 9.92 -8.52 11.40
CA ALA A 366 9.27 -7.31 10.90
C ALA A 366 9.79 -7.08 9.48
N VAL A 367 8.88 -6.85 8.54
CA VAL A 367 9.20 -6.81 7.11
C VAL A 367 8.35 -5.79 6.38
N ASP A 368 8.98 -5.00 5.52
CA ASP A 368 8.32 -4.22 4.48
C ASP A 368 8.02 -5.12 3.28
N THR A 369 6.76 -5.13 2.84
CA THR A 369 6.34 -5.98 1.74
C THR A 369 6.94 -5.59 0.40
N ASP A 370 7.52 -4.39 0.26
CA ASP A 370 8.22 -3.99 -0.98
C ASP A 370 9.63 -4.56 -1.13
N GLY A 371 10.16 -5.11 -0.03
CA GLY A 371 11.47 -5.73 0.02
C GLY A 371 12.61 -4.78 0.40
N THR A 372 12.30 -3.53 0.75
CA THR A 372 13.23 -2.50 1.19
C THR A 372 12.74 -1.79 2.44
N ASP A 373 13.61 -1.62 3.43
CA ASP A 373 13.30 -0.97 4.69
C ASP A 373 14.29 0.16 4.94
N GLY A 374 13.79 1.40 4.88
CA GLY A 374 14.62 2.59 4.85
C GLY A 374 15.56 2.64 3.64
N PRO A 375 16.66 3.40 3.69
CA PRO A 375 17.66 3.47 2.61
C PRO A 375 18.60 2.26 2.63
N THR A 376 18.07 1.03 2.69
CA THR A 376 18.87 -0.22 2.82
C THR A 376 18.47 -1.27 1.78
N ASP A 377 19.26 -2.36 1.67
CA ASP A 377 18.96 -3.52 0.83
C ASP A 377 18.21 -4.64 1.58
N ALA A 378 17.87 -4.41 2.85
CA ALA A 378 17.09 -5.31 3.67
C ALA A 378 15.62 -4.91 3.64
N ALA A 379 14.73 -5.89 3.73
CA ALA A 379 13.30 -5.67 3.89
C ALA A 379 12.89 -5.47 5.36
N GLY A 380 13.83 -5.69 6.30
CA GLY A 380 13.56 -5.60 7.73
C GLY A 380 14.52 -6.46 8.55
N GLY A 381 14.01 -7.04 9.64
CA GLY A 381 14.80 -7.88 10.54
C GLY A 381 14.06 -9.11 11.05
N ILE A 382 14.82 -10.16 11.37
CA ILE A 382 14.32 -11.39 12.00
C ILE A 382 15.18 -11.73 13.21
N VAL A 383 14.57 -11.74 14.39
CA VAL A 383 15.22 -11.90 15.68
C VAL A 383 14.59 -13.05 16.47
N ASP A 384 15.37 -13.64 17.36
CA ASP A 384 14.94 -14.72 18.24
C ASP A 384 15.40 -14.49 19.68
N GLY A 385 15.03 -15.40 20.60
CA GLY A 385 15.40 -15.29 22.00
C GLY A 385 16.92 -15.31 22.29
N LYS A 386 17.78 -15.63 21.32
CA LYS A 386 19.24 -15.60 21.48
C LYS A 386 19.87 -14.30 20.96
N THR A 387 19.14 -13.57 20.12
CA THR A 387 19.68 -12.42 19.37
C THR A 387 20.26 -11.33 20.28
N LEU A 388 19.61 -11.01 21.41
CA LEU A 388 20.14 -10.03 22.36
C LEU A 388 21.50 -10.46 22.95
N GLY A 389 21.67 -11.75 23.25
CA GLY A 389 22.93 -12.29 23.77
C GLY A 389 24.05 -12.19 22.73
N LEU A 390 23.77 -12.56 21.47
CA LEU A 390 24.72 -12.45 20.37
C LEU A 390 25.15 -11.01 20.09
N LEU A 391 24.22 -10.04 20.22
CA LEU A 391 24.54 -8.62 20.11
C LEU A 391 25.49 -8.17 21.23
N GLY A 392 25.24 -8.61 22.46
CA GLY A 392 26.11 -8.34 23.61
C GLY A 392 27.51 -8.94 23.44
N GLU A 393 27.61 -10.20 22.99
CA GLU A 393 28.88 -10.87 22.67
C GLU A 393 29.67 -10.14 21.56
N ALA A 394 28.96 -9.52 20.60
CA ALA A 394 29.53 -8.70 19.54
C ALA A 394 29.83 -7.24 19.97
N GLY A 395 29.69 -6.92 21.26
CA GLY A 395 29.95 -5.58 21.81
C GLY A 395 28.98 -4.51 21.30
N VAL A 396 27.74 -4.89 20.97
CA VAL A 396 26.71 -3.97 20.48
C VAL A 396 25.83 -3.49 21.63
N ASP A 397 25.83 -2.18 21.90
CA ASP A 397 24.85 -1.53 22.76
C ASP A 397 23.57 -1.22 21.97
N VAL A 398 22.51 -1.97 22.25
CA VAL A 398 21.21 -1.84 21.56
C VAL A 398 20.58 -0.46 21.76
N GLU A 399 20.68 0.12 22.95
CA GLU A 399 20.09 1.44 23.22
C GLU A 399 20.82 2.53 22.44
N GLU A 400 22.15 2.45 22.40
CA GLU A 400 22.95 3.39 21.63
C GLU A 400 22.68 3.27 20.13
N VAL A 401 22.54 2.05 19.62
CA VAL A 401 22.24 1.80 18.19
C VAL A 401 20.88 2.37 17.82
N LEU A 402 19.83 2.13 18.62
CA LEU A 402 18.49 2.67 18.37
C LEU A 402 18.50 4.21 18.43
N ARG A 403 19.21 4.80 19.40
CA ARG A 403 19.34 6.26 19.48
C ARG A 403 20.07 6.88 18.28
N LYS A 404 21.00 6.13 17.67
CA LYS A 404 21.77 6.56 16.49
C LYS A 404 21.12 6.16 15.17
N HIS A 405 19.96 5.50 15.17
CA HIS A 405 19.30 4.99 13.97
C HIS A 405 20.22 4.11 13.11
N ASN A 406 21.00 3.23 13.74
CA ASN A 406 21.99 2.39 13.05
C ASN A 406 21.65 0.90 13.11
N ALA A 407 20.35 0.57 13.04
CA ALA A 407 19.86 -0.80 13.22
C ALA A 407 20.41 -1.79 12.18
N TYR A 408 20.66 -1.35 10.94
CA TYR A 408 21.19 -2.20 9.87
C TYR A 408 22.51 -2.87 10.30
N GLY A 409 23.48 -2.05 10.73
CA GLY A 409 24.81 -2.54 11.09
C GLY A 409 24.81 -3.45 12.33
N ALA A 410 23.88 -3.25 13.26
CA ALA A 410 23.73 -4.13 14.42
C ALA A 410 23.15 -5.50 14.04
N LEU A 411 22.07 -5.50 13.25
CA LEU A 411 21.43 -6.73 12.79
C LEU A 411 22.36 -7.52 11.85
N GLU A 412 23.15 -6.84 11.02
CA GLU A 412 24.12 -7.47 10.12
C GLU A 412 25.17 -8.28 10.90
N ARG A 413 25.71 -7.72 11.99
CA ARG A 413 26.75 -8.37 12.82
C ARG A 413 26.33 -9.73 13.37
N VAL A 414 25.04 -9.95 13.56
CA VAL A 414 24.48 -11.19 14.14
C VAL A 414 23.64 -11.99 13.13
N GLY A 415 23.66 -11.62 11.85
CA GLY A 415 22.92 -12.32 10.79
C GLY A 415 21.39 -12.25 10.95
N ALA A 416 20.89 -11.15 11.53
CA ALA A 416 19.48 -10.92 11.82
C ALA A 416 18.78 -10.01 10.78
N LEU A 417 19.47 -9.60 9.72
CA LEU A 417 18.85 -8.91 8.59
C LEU A 417 17.93 -9.85 7.81
N LEU A 418 16.78 -9.33 7.41
CA LEU A 418 15.84 -10.02 6.53
C LEU A 418 15.96 -9.44 5.11
N LYS A 419 16.51 -10.22 4.18
CA LYS A 419 16.69 -9.82 2.78
C LYS A 419 15.78 -10.66 1.88
N THR A 420 14.75 -10.02 1.30
CA THR A 420 13.84 -10.66 0.33
C THR A 420 14.24 -10.40 -1.11
N GLY A 421 15.01 -9.33 -1.35
CA GLY A 421 15.08 -8.70 -2.68
C GLY A 421 13.76 -7.97 -3.02
N PRO A 422 13.68 -7.34 -4.21
CA PRO A 422 12.47 -6.66 -4.65
C PRO A 422 11.33 -7.66 -4.80
N THR A 423 10.19 -7.39 -4.18
CA THR A 423 9.03 -8.30 -4.20
C THR A 423 8.06 -7.99 -5.35
N GLY A 424 8.14 -6.79 -5.93
CA GLY A 424 7.23 -6.33 -6.97
C GLY A 424 5.86 -5.88 -6.47
N THR A 425 5.65 -5.79 -5.15
CA THR A 425 4.43 -5.26 -4.52
C THR A 425 4.76 -4.23 -3.44
N ASN A 426 3.77 -3.54 -2.91
CA ASN A 426 3.87 -2.77 -1.67
C ASN A 426 2.47 -2.64 -1.08
N VAL A 427 2.28 -3.27 0.08
CA VAL A 427 1.09 -3.18 0.92
C VAL A 427 1.51 -2.90 2.38
N ASN A 428 2.50 -2.04 2.57
CA ASN A 428 3.09 -1.66 3.86
C ASN A 428 3.83 -2.80 4.57
N SER A 429 3.90 -2.76 5.89
CA SER A 429 4.73 -3.63 6.73
C SER A 429 3.93 -4.70 7.48
N LEU A 430 4.60 -5.78 7.85
CA LEU A 430 4.07 -6.94 8.58
C LEU A 430 4.99 -7.31 9.74
N VAL A 431 4.42 -7.66 10.88
CA VAL A 431 5.07 -8.31 12.01
C VAL A 431 4.52 -9.72 12.15
N ILE A 432 5.39 -10.72 12.18
CA ILE A 432 5.04 -12.12 12.44
C ILE A 432 5.88 -12.61 13.62
N ALA A 433 5.23 -12.95 14.73
CA ALA A 433 5.86 -13.56 15.88
C ALA A 433 5.39 -15.01 16.04
N VAL A 434 6.33 -15.95 15.97
CA VAL A 434 6.09 -17.39 16.16
C VAL A 434 6.58 -17.79 17.55
N ILE A 435 5.69 -18.29 18.39
CA ILE A 435 5.98 -18.76 19.75
C ILE A 435 5.76 -20.26 19.81
N GLN A 436 6.83 -21.01 20.07
CA GLN A 436 6.75 -22.47 20.12
C GLN A 436 6.22 -22.95 21.47
N GLY A 437 5.42 -24.02 21.45
CA GLY A 437 5.07 -24.77 22.66
C GLY A 437 6.29 -25.47 23.27
N PRO A 438 6.14 -26.07 24.46
CA PRO A 438 7.14 -27.01 24.97
C PRO A 438 7.34 -28.10 23.92
N ALA A 439 8.59 -28.52 23.71
CA ALA A 439 8.88 -29.63 22.81
C ALA A 439 8.02 -30.82 23.24
N THR A 440 7.19 -31.35 22.34
CA THR A 440 6.54 -32.63 22.57
C THR A 440 7.67 -33.63 22.84
N PRO A 441 7.68 -34.34 23.98
CA PRO A 441 8.66 -35.41 24.16
C PRO A 441 8.47 -36.35 22.98
N SER A 442 9.55 -36.59 22.24
CA SER A 442 9.55 -37.63 21.22
C SER A 442 8.99 -38.88 21.88
N GLU A 443 7.99 -39.50 21.27
CA GLU A 443 7.59 -40.86 21.63
C GLU A 443 8.83 -41.73 21.46
N ASN A 444 9.60 -41.88 22.54
CA ASN A 444 10.59 -42.92 22.67
C ASN A 444 9.77 -44.20 22.58
N THR A 445 9.88 -44.84 21.43
CA THR A 445 9.88 -46.27 21.23
C THR A 445 10.20 -47.01 22.52
N LYS A 446 9.16 -47.34 23.29
CA LYS A 446 9.20 -48.45 24.22
C LYS A 446 8.99 -49.70 23.38
N SER A 447 10.11 -50.23 22.90
CA SER A 447 10.24 -51.65 22.55
C SER A 447 10.17 -52.50 23.81
#